data_AF-A0A2W1TIS1-F1
#
_entry.id   AF-A0A2W1TIS1-F1
#
_cell.length_a   1.000
_cell.length_b   1.000
_cell.length_c   1.000
_cell.angle_alpha   90.00
_cell.angle_beta   90.00
_cell.angle_gamma   90.00
#
_symmetry.space_group_name_H-M   'P 1'
#
loop_
_entity.id
_entity.type
_entity.pdbx_description
1 polymer ?
#
loop_
_entity_poly.entity_id
_entity_poly.type
_entity_poly.pdbx_seq_one_letter_code
_entity_poly.pdbx_strand_id
1 'polypeptide(L)'
;MGLFKTAEEKERARAQAVAKKATNAERAAQRRHDESPIGRAELALAAGKALFELSLPVESDDGRTLSDIEAIGWRLQHTGYVHEVSISSLSNTQNQLDQVFSSGRVVGVYVFRRDAVAPTDAPDSVG
;
A
#
# COMPACT_ATOMS: atom_id res chain seq x y z
N MET A 1 24.83 31.71 34.63
CA MET A 1 24.06 32.59 33.72
C MET A 1 23.12 31.70 32.91
N GLY A 2 21.87 31.53 33.38
CA GLY A 2 20.90 30.62 32.76
C GLY A 2 20.35 31.17 31.45
N LEU A 3 20.51 30.42 30.36
CA LEU A 3 19.91 30.73 29.06
C LEU A 3 18.40 30.50 29.12
N PHE A 4 17.65 31.53 29.51
CA PHE A 4 16.20 31.56 29.27
C PHE A 4 15.97 31.95 27.81
N LYS A 5 15.62 30.97 26.98
CA LYS A 5 15.03 31.25 25.65
C LYS A 5 13.82 32.16 25.86
N THR A 6 13.78 33.30 25.17
CA THR A 6 12.65 34.23 25.21
C THR A 6 11.36 33.49 24.82
N ALA A 7 10.22 33.87 25.42
CA ALA A 7 8.92 33.21 25.21
C ALA A 7 8.59 33.06 23.71
N GLU A 8 8.98 34.06 22.92
CA GLU A 8 8.79 34.14 21.48
C GLU A 8 9.59 33.07 20.69
N GLU A 9 10.82 32.75 21.10
CA GLU A 9 11.63 31.72 20.44
C GLU A 9 11.06 30.31 20.70
N LYS A 10 10.48 30.11 21.89
CA LYS A 10 9.79 28.86 22.27
C LYS A 10 8.49 28.68 21.47
N GLU A 11 7.76 29.76 21.20
CA GLU A 11 6.55 29.73 20.37
C GLU A 11 6.86 29.48 18.89
N ARG A 12 7.88 30.13 18.33
CA ARG A 12 8.33 29.86 16.94
C ARG A 12 8.83 28.43 16.77
N ALA A 13 9.57 27.90 17.75
CA ALA A 13 10.00 26.50 17.74
C ALA A 13 8.82 25.53 17.82
N ARG A 14 7.78 25.84 18.62
CA ARG A 14 6.54 25.06 18.70
C ARG A 14 5.74 25.13 17.41
N ALA A 15 5.59 26.31 16.80
CA ALA A 15 4.89 26.48 15.53
C ALA A 15 5.58 25.71 14.39
N GLN A 16 6.92 25.79 14.30
CA GLN A 16 7.70 25.01 13.34
C GLN A 16 7.61 23.50 13.61
N ALA A 17 7.58 23.07 14.87
CA ALA A 17 7.42 21.66 15.22
C ALA A 17 6.03 21.14 14.86
N VAL A 18 4.96 21.94 15.02
CA VAL A 18 3.60 21.57 14.60
C VAL A 18 3.50 21.48 13.08
N ALA A 19 4.03 22.47 12.34
CA ALA A 19 4.04 22.44 10.88
C ALA A 19 4.83 21.23 10.31
N LYS A 20 6.00 20.92 10.91
CA LYS A 20 6.78 19.72 10.55
C LYS A 20 6.05 18.42 10.89
N LYS A 21 5.30 18.38 12.00
CA LYS A 21 4.49 17.21 12.36
C LYS A 21 3.31 17.01 11.40
N ALA A 22 2.61 18.07 11.02
CA ALA A 22 1.50 18.01 10.07
C ALA A 22 1.97 17.49 8.70
N THR A 23 3.03 18.09 8.16
CA THR A 23 3.62 17.66 6.88
C THR A 23 4.15 16.22 6.91
N ASN A 24 4.76 15.78 8.03
CA ASN A 24 5.17 14.38 8.17
C ASN A 24 3.98 13.42 8.29
N ALA A 25 2.90 13.83 8.96
CA ALA A 25 1.68 13.03 9.08
C ALA A 25 0.99 12.87 7.72
N GLU A 26 0.87 13.95 6.94
CA GLU A 26 0.35 13.90 5.56
C GLU A 26 1.21 13.01 4.67
N ARG A 27 2.54 13.15 4.72
CA ARG A 27 3.45 12.27 3.95
C ARG A 27 3.34 10.81 4.39
N ALA A 28 3.12 10.54 5.68
CA ALA A 28 2.90 9.19 6.16
C ALA A 28 1.56 8.63 5.69
N ALA A 29 0.50 9.44 5.65
CA ALA A 29 -0.79 9.06 5.11
C ALA A 29 -0.71 8.77 3.61
N GLN A 30 -0.02 9.62 2.85
CA GLN A 30 0.18 9.42 1.41
C GLN A 30 0.96 8.13 1.15
N ARG A 31 2.07 7.89 1.87
CA ARG A 31 2.82 6.64 1.74
C ARG A 31 1.98 5.40 2.00
N ARG A 32 1.13 5.42 3.04
CA ARG A 32 0.22 4.29 3.32
C ARG A 32 -0.77 4.07 2.20
N HIS A 33 -1.23 5.14 1.56
CA HIS A 33 -2.13 5.06 0.42
C HIS A 33 -1.39 4.53 -0.82
N ASP A 34 -0.21 5.06 -1.13
CA ASP A 34 0.62 4.63 -2.25
C ASP A 34 1.07 3.16 -2.11
N GLU A 35 1.26 2.68 -0.88
CA GLU A 35 1.59 1.28 -0.55
C GLU A 35 0.35 0.37 -0.57
N SER A 36 -0.86 0.93 -0.53
CA SER A 36 -2.10 0.15 -0.61
C SER A 36 -2.26 -0.51 -1.99
N PRO A 37 -3.02 -1.62 -2.10
CA PRO A 37 -3.28 -2.27 -3.38
C PRO A 37 -3.82 -1.32 -4.45
N ILE A 38 -4.73 -0.43 -4.04
CA ILE A 38 -5.37 0.58 -4.89
C ILE A 38 -4.36 1.64 -5.31
N GLY A 39 -3.64 2.26 -4.38
CA GLY A 39 -2.65 3.31 -4.71
C GLY A 39 -1.52 2.78 -5.60
N ARG A 40 -1.08 1.53 -5.40
CA ARG A 40 -0.15 0.86 -6.32
C ARG A 40 -0.72 0.71 -7.73
N ALA A 41 -2.01 0.37 -7.85
CA ALA A 41 -2.68 0.22 -9.14
C ALA A 41 -2.82 1.58 -9.85
N GLU A 42 -3.16 2.64 -9.12
CA GLU A 42 -3.22 4.02 -9.63
C GLU A 42 -1.84 4.49 -10.12
N LEU A 43 -0.79 4.29 -9.32
CA LEU A 43 0.58 4.63 -9.70
C LEU A 43 1.05 3.84 -10.93
N ALA A 44 0.71 2.55 -11.02
CA ALA A 44 1.01 1.73 -12.19
C ALA A 44 0.31 2.24 -13.46
N LEU A 45 -0.93 2.71 -13.32
CA LEU A 45 -1.73 3.24 -14.41
C LEU A 45 -1.19 4.59 -14.87
N ALA A 46 -0.88 5.49 -13.91
CA ALA A 46 -0.26 6.79 -14.15
C ALA A 46 1.13 6.64 -14.80
N ALA A 47 1.89 5.60 -14.43
CA ALA A 47 3.16 5.24 -15.07
C ALA A 47 3.00 4.66 -16.48
N GLY A 48 1.77 4.45 -16.95
CA GLY A 48 1.48 3.95 -18.29
C GLY A 48 1.77 2.45 -18.47
N LYS A 49 1.82 1.67 -17.39
CA LYS A 49 2.08 0.22 -17.49
C LYS A 49 0.95 -0.49 -18.23
N ALA A 50 1.31 -1.48 -19.04
CA ALA A 50 0.35 -2.34 -19.73
C ALA A 50 -0.18 -3.47 -18.83
N LEU A 51 0.65 -3.90 -17.86
CA LEU A 51 0.36 -4.98 -16.93
C LEU A 51 0.63 -4.53 -15.50
N PHE A 52 -0.19 -5.03 -14.57
CA PHE A 52 -0.06 -4.81 -13.14
C PHE A 52 -0.26 -6.12 -12.40
N GLU A 53 0.71 -6.48 -11.57
CA GLU A 53 0.66 -7.67 -10.72
C GLU A 53 0.37 -7.28 -9.27
N LEU A 54 -0.54 -8.01 -8.66
CA LEU A 54 -0.92 -7.83 -7.26
C LEU A 54 -0.88 -9.17 -6.54
N SER A 55 -0.21 -9.19 -5.38
CA SER A 55 -0.19 -10.33 -4.48
C SER A 55 -0.92 -9.96 -3.20
N LEU A 56 -1.97 -10.70 -2.86
CA LEU A 56 -2.74 -10.50 -1.64
C LEU A 56 -2.80 -11.81 -0.86
N PRO A 57 -2.65 -11.80 0.49
CA PRO A 57 -3.14 -12.92 1.29
C PRO A 57 -4.60 -13.18 0.93
N VAL A 58 -4.97 -14.45 0.79
CA VAL A 58 -6.37 -14.79 0.52
C VAL A 58 -7.20 -14.56 1.77
N GLU A 59 -7.98 -13.48 1.76
CA GLU A 59 -8.89 -13.07 2.83
C GLU A 59 -10.29 -12.76 2.28
N SER A 60 -11.29 -12.63 3.17
CA SER A 60 -12.71 -12.48 2.78
C SER A 60 -13.02 -11.21 1.97
N ASP A 61 -12.18 -10.17 2.07
CA ASP A 61 -12.41 -8.85 1.47
C ASP A 61 -11.67 -8.62 0.13
N ASP A 62 -10.93 -9.62 -0.36
CA ASP A 62 -10.14 -9.48 -1.59
C ASP A 62 -10.99 -9.12 -2.80
N GLY A 63 -12.19 -9.70 -2.91
CA GLY A 63 -13.09 -9.45 -4.03
C GLY A 63 -13.47 -7.97 -4.18
N ARG A 64 -13.57 -7.24 -3.07
CA ARG A 64 -13.83 -5.80 -3.08
C ARG A 64 -12.62 -5.04 -3.62
N THR A 65 -11.43 -5.35 -3.11
CA THR A 65 -10.18 -4.73 -3.56
C THR A 65 -9.94 -4.96 -5.06
N LEU A 66 -10.19 -6.16 -5.56
CA LEU A 66 -10.07 -6.47 -6.99
C LEU A 66 -11.08 -5.65 -7.82
N SER A 67 -12.32 -5.53 -7.34
CA SER A 67 -13.36 -4.74 -8.01
C SER A 67 -13.02 -3.25 -8.06
N ASP A 68 -12.50 -2.71 -6.95
CA ASP A 68 -12.06 -1.30 -6.88
C ASP A 68 -10.90 -1.04 -7.85
N ILE A 69 -9.96 -1.98 -8.00
CA ILE A 69 -8.87 -1.89 -8.97
C ILE A 69 -9.40 -1.92 -10.40
N GLU A 70 -10.39 -2.76 -10.70
CA GLU A 70 -11.00 -2.79 -12.02
C GLU A 70 -11.73 -1.48 -12.36
N ALA A 71 -12.40 -0.87 -11.38
CA ALA A 71 -13.07 0.43 -11.55
C ALA A 71 -12.12 1.57 -11.93
N ILE A 72 -10.82 1.46 -11.61
CA ILE A 72 -9.77 2.44 -11.96
C ILE A 72 -9.33 2.31 -13.43
N GLY A 73 -9.76 1.25 -14.14
CA GLY A 73 -9.40 1.00 -15.53
C GLY A 73 -8.35 -0.10 -15.70
N TRP A 74 -8.20 -0.95 -14.69
CA TRP A 74 -7.54 -2.24 -14.86
C TRP A 74 -8.56 -3.32 -15.20
N ARG A 75 -8.13 -4.40 -15.81
CA ARG A 75 -8.97 -5.56 -16.10
C ARG A 75 -8.26 -6.82 -15.67
N LEU A 76 -8.88 -7.60 -14.79
CA LEU A 76 -8.29 -8.84 -14.30
C LEU A 76 -8.22 -9.85 -15.45
N GLN A 77 -7.03 -10.40 -15.71
CA GLN A 77 -6.80 -11.38 -16.76
C GLN A 77 -6.46 -12.77 -16.22
N HIS A 78 -5.69 -12.82 -15.14
CA HIS A 78 -5.24 -14.09 -14.59
C HIS A 78 -5.27 -14.07 -13.06
N THR A 79 -5.62 -15.22 -12.50
CA THR A 79 -5.60 -15.49 -11.07
C THR A 79 -4.83 -16.78 -10.81
N GLY A 80 -3.92 -16.73 -9.85
CA GLY A 80 -3.15 -17.87 -9.38
C GLY A 80 -3.11 -17.88 -7.86
N TYR A 81 -2.81 -19.03 -7.27
CA TYR A 81 -2.67 -19.17 -5.83
C TYR A 81 -1.35 -19.86 -5.51
N VAL A 82 -0.65 -19.33 -4.51
CA VAL A 82 0.62 -19.87 -4.03
C VAL A 82 0.50 -20.14 -2.54
N HIS A 83 1.05 -21.28 -2.11
CA HIS A 83 1.19 -21.61 -0.70
C HIS A 83 2.53 -21.08 -0.19
N GLU A 84 2.50 -20.06 0.64
CA GLU A 84 3.68 -19.55 1.31
C GLU A 84 3.83 -20.29 2.65
N VAL A 85 4.91 -21.05 2.79
CA VAL A 85 5.25 -21.78 4.01
C VAL A 85 6.46 -21.11 4.65
N SER A 86 6.25 -20.53 5.82
CA SER A 86 7.31 -19.98 6.66
C SER A 86 7.65 -20.98 7.76
N ILE A 87 8.92 -21.36 7.84
CA ILE A 87 9.45 -22.23 8.90
C ILE A 87 10.37 -21.37 9.75
N SER A 88 10.04 -21.24 11.02
CA SER A 88 10.90 -20.57 12.00
C SER A 88 11.26 -21.55 13.11
N SER A 89 12.56 -21.63 13.41
CA SER A 89 13.11 -22.41 14.52
C SER A 89 13.68 -21.42 15.53
N LEU A 90 13.16 -21.46 16.76
CA LEU A 90 13.73 -20.73 17.87
C LEU A 90 14.64 -21.69 18.63
N SER A 91 15.91 -21.79 18.21
CA SER A 91 16.91 -22.52 18.99
C SER A 91 17.27 -21.70 20.23
N ASN A 92 17.02 -22.21 21.43
CA ASN A 92 17.60 -21.67 22.66
C ASN A 92 18.30 -22.79 23.44
N THR A 93 19.64 -22.68 23.45
CA THR A 93 20.64 -23.20 24.40
C THR A 93 20.32 -24.47 25.21
N GLN A 94 21.16 -25.49 24.98
CA GLN A 94 21.67 -26.53 25.89
C GLN A 94 20.73 -27.16 26.95
N ASN A 95 19.41 -27.10 26.86
CA ASN A 95 18.51 -28.04 27.57
C ASN A 95 17.01 -27.97 27.19
N GLN A 96 16.63 -27.36 26.06
CA GLN A 96 15.21 -27.24 25.68
C GLN A 96 14.94 -27.98 24.36
N LEU A 97 13.81 -28.68 24.28
CA LEU A 97 13.32 -29.33 23.06
C LEU A 97 13.13 -28.28 21.97
N ASP A 98 13.65 -28.54 20.76
CA ASP A 98 13.46 -27.70 19.59
C ASP A 98 11.96 -27.45 19.34
N GLN A 99 11.55 -26.18 19.38
CA GLN A 99 10.22 -25.78 18.93
C GLN A 99 10.32 -25.27 17.50
N VAL A 100 9.73 -26.03 16.57
CA VAL A 100 9.62 -25.67 15.15
C VAL A 100 8.21 -25.14 14.91
N PHE A 101 8.10 -23.89 14.46
CA PHE A 101 6.84 -23.28 14.06
C PHE A 101 6.79 -23.22 12.54
N SER A 102 5.87 -23.97 11.94
CA SER A 102 5.50 -23.84 10.53
C SER A 102 4.21 -23.04 10.41
N SER A 103 4.23 -21.91 9.71
CA SER A 103 3.05 -21.14 9.33
C SER A 103 2.85 -21.21 7.83
N GLY A 104 1.67 -21.64 7.38
CA GLY A 104 1.29 -21.66 5.98
C GLY A 104 0.20 -20.64 5.72
N ARG A 105 0.35 -19.79 4.71
CA ARG A 105 -0.72 -18.91 4.21
C ARG A 105 -0.88 -19.04 2.71
N VAL A 106 -2.10 -18.91 2.23
CA VAL A 106 -2.38 -18.86 0.79
C VAL A 106 -2.30 -17.41 0.34
N VAL A 107 -1.57 -17.17 -0.73
CA VAL A 107 -1.43 -15.86 -1.37
C VAL A 107 -2.01 -15.97 -2.77
N GLY A 108 -2.99 -15.13 -3.09
CA GLY A 108 -3.52 -14.93 -4.43
C GLY A 108 -2.60 -14.02 -5.23
N VAL A 109 -2.27 -14.41 -6.45
CA VAL A 109 -1.52 -13.60 -7.43
C VAL A 109 -2.48 -13.25 -8.56
N TYR A 110 -2.68 -11.95 -8.75
CA TYR A 110 -3.64 -11.38 -9.69
C TYR A 110 -2.89 -10.56 -10.73
N VAL A 111 -3.08 -10.89 -12.01
CA VAL A 111 -2.50 -10.13 -13.13
C VAL A 111 -3.60 -9.36 -13.83
N PHE A 112 -3.42 -8.06 -13.86
CA PHE A 112 -4.29 -7.12 -14.52
C PHE A 112 -3.65 -6.60 -15.80
N ARG A 113 -4.49 -6.35 -16.80
CA ARG A 113 -4.13 -5.61 -18.01
C ARG A 113 -4.82 -4.26 -17.98
N ARG A 114 -4.16 -3.22 -18.48
CA ARG A 114 -4.79 -1.92 -18.63
C ARG A 114 -5.99 -2.04 -19.56
N ASP A 115 -7.16 -1.63 -19.11
CA ASP A 115 -8.32 -1.56 -19.98
C ASP A 115 -8.16 -0.35 -20.90
N ALA A 116 -8.35 -0.58 -22.19
CA ALA A 116 -8.34 0.49 -23.18
C ALA A 116 -9.72 1.16 -23.20
N VAL A 117 -10.26 1.50 -22.04
CA VAL A 117 -11.43 2.38 -22.01
C VAL A 117 -10.90 3.78 -22.34
N ALA A 118 -11.21 4.22 -23.57
CA ALA A 118 -11.01 5.60 -23.97
C ALA A 118 -11.75 6.50 -22.96
N PRO A 119 -11.21 7.67 -22.60
CA PRO A 119 -11.96 8.65 -21.82
C PRO A 119 -13.17 9.09 -22.66
N THR A 120 -14.33 8.49 -22.43
CA THR A 120 -15.61 9.01 -22.91
C THR A 120 -15.95 10.23 -22.05
N ASP A 121 -15.28 11.34 -22.34
CA ASP A 121 -15.75 12.68 -22.00
C ASP A 121 -15.36 13.62 -23.15
N ALA A 122 -16.03 13.41 -24.28
CA ALA A 122 -16.22 14.46 -25.26
C ALA A 122 -17.68 14.90 -25.10
N PRO A 123 -17.97 16.08 -24.52
CA PRO A 123 -19.32 16.62 -24.58
C PRO A 123 -19.62 16.84 -26.06
N ASP A 124 -20.69 16.19 -26.54
CA ASP A 124 -21.28 16.39 -27.86
C ASP A 124 -21.47 17.89 -28.12
N SER A 125 -20.50 18.50 -28.78
CA SER A 125 -20.63 19.80 -29.42
C SER A 125 -21.24 19.56 -30.78
N VAL A 126 -22.56 19.41 -30.81
CA VAL A 126 -23.35 19.51 -32.04
C VAL A 126 -23.92 20.92 -32.08
N GLY A 127 -23.43 21.70 -33.05
CA GLY A 127 -24.00 22.99 -33.45
C GLY A 127 -25.19 22.83 -34.40
#